data_AF-G3MRF6-F1
#
_entry.id   AF-G3MRF6-F1
#
_cell.length_a   1.000
_cell.length_b   1.000
_cell.length_c   1.000
_cell.angle_alpha   90.00
_cell.angle_beta   90.00
_cell.angle_gamma   90.00
#
_symmetry.space_group_name_H-M   'P 1'
#
loop_
_entity.id
_entity.type
_entity.pdbx_description
1 polymer ?
#
loop_
_entity_poly.entity_id
_entity_poly.type
_entity_poly.pdbx_seq_one_letter_code
_entity_poly.pdbx_strand_id
1 'polypeptide(L)'
;MGSFHFTLAALALVGYGLAVSATTCRTDADCSGGQRCVVHANYSSRANCETDHRCISVSDTSCSCDPGFECRLKDCPSSPYECLVLEKQESRCGGRNGPQCGSNQVCAYQKTGLVCIKCPCYGTDRAICVDKRPGLECGPNSIIQETRPNIFVCKGCASAVSVLTR
;
A
#
# COMPACT_ATOMS: atom_id res chain seq x y z
N MET A 1 -62.34 6.42 28.38
CA MET A 1 -62.10 5.37 27.37
C MET A 1 -61.19 5.97 26.30
N GLY A 2 -60.06 5.33 26.00
CA GLY A 2 -59.26 5.59 24.79
C GLY A 2 -57.92 6.30 24.97
N SER A 3 -56.94 5.64 25.59
CA SER A 3 -55.52 5.91 25.34
C SER A 3 -55.15 5.38 23.95
N PHE A 4 -54.47 6.17 23.12
CA PHE A 4 -53.72 5.64 21.98
C PHE A 4 -52.39 6.39 21.84
N HIS A 5 -51.33 5.71 22.27
CA HIS A 5 -49.96 6.03 21.94
C HIS A 5 -49.73 5.68 20.46
N PHE A 6 -49.24 6.64 19.67
CA PHE A 6 -48.61 6.35 18.37
C PHE A 6 -47.12 6.65 18.47
N THR A 7 -46.37 5.61 18.82
CA THR A 7 -44.93 5.49 18.63
C THR A 7 -44.67 5.28 17.15
N LEU A 8 -43.89 6.15 16.51
CA LEU A 8 -43.36 5.89 15.16
C LEU A 8 -41.84 5.83 15.22
N ALA A 9 -41.34 4.67 14.78
CA ALA A 9 -40.01 4.17 14.97
C ALA A 9 -38.97 4.90 14.08
N ALA A 10 -37.82 5.21 14.67
CA ALA A 10 -36.62 5.60 13.94
C ALA A 10 -36.00 4.33 13.31
N LEU A 11 -36.05 4.22 11.99
CA LEU A 11 -35.28 3.25 11.22
C LEU A 11 -33.82 3.72 11.15
N ALA A 12 -33.00 3.28 12.12
CA ALA A 12 -31.57 3.33 12.00
C ALA A 12 -31.13 2.20 11.05
N LEU A 13 -30.88 2.54 9.78
CA LEU A 13 -30.15 1.67 8.86
C LEU A 13 -28.70 1.60 9.34
N VAL A 14 -28.42 0.63 10.21
CA VAL A 14 -27.05 0.19 10.50
C VAL A 14 -26.54 -0.48 9.23
N GLY A 15 -25.88 0.31 8.38
CA GLY A 15 -25.03 -0.22 7.33
C GLY A 15 -23.92 -1.04 7.98
N TYR A 16 -24.13 -2.34 8.10
CA TYR A 16 -23.07 -3.30 8.40
C TYR A 16 -22.08 -3.24 7.24
N GLY A 17 -21.07 -2.38 7.36
CA GLY A 17 -19.82 -2.56 6.66
C GLY A 17 -19.27 -3.90 7.14
N LEU A 18 -19.46 -4.95 6.35
CA LEU A 18 -18.74 -6.20 6.54
C LEU A 18 -17.26 -5.86 6.35
N ALA A 19 -16.56 -5.61 7.45
CA ALA A 19 -15.12 -5.69 7.48
C ALA A 19 -14.79 -7.15 7.16
N VAL A 20 -14.60 -7.45 5.88
CA VAL A 20 -14.05 -8.72 5.43
C VAL A 20 -12.62 -8.74 5.96
N SER A 21 -12.43 -9.31 7.14
CA SER A 21 -11.10 -9.57 7.67
C SER A 21 -10.38 -10.47 6.68
N ALA A 22 -9.30 -9.97 6.09
CA ALA A 22 -8.53 -10.71 5.10
C ALA A 22 -8.01 -12.02 5.72
N THR A 23 -8.31 -13.15 5.10
CA THR A 23 -7.88 -14.48 5.59
C THR A 23 -6.36 -14.60 5.43
N THR A 24 -5.62 -14.81 6.52
CA THR A 24 -4.18 -15.06 6.43
C THR A 24 -3.87 -16.37 5.71
N CYS A 25 -2.80 -16.40 4.91
CA CYS A 25 -2.41 -17.56 4.11
C CYS A 25 -0.89 -17.76 4.09
N ARG A 26 -0.45 -18.92 3.61
CA ARG A 26 0.96 -19.22 3.29
C ARG A 26 1.15 -19.53 1.80
N THR A 27 0.14 -20.13 1.17
CA THR A 27 0.14 -20.50 -0.25
C THR A 27 -1.23 -20.26 -0.88
N ASP A 28 -1.30 -20.22 -2.22
CA ASP A 28 -2.56 -20.06 -2.95
C ASP A 28 -3.62 -21.14 -2.60
N ALA A 29 -3.19 -22.31 -2.11
CA ALA A 29 -4.09 -23.39 -1.69
C ALA A 29 -4.85 -23.10 -0.38
N ASP A 30 -4.36 -22.18 0.44
CA ASP A 30 -5.06 -21.73 1.65
C ASP A 30 -6.23 -20.78 1.31
N CYS A 31 -6.34 -20.38 0.04
CA CYS A 31 -7.28 -19.40 -0.44
C CYS A 31 -8.43 -20.04 -1.22
N SER A 32 -9.61 -19.41 -1.17
CA SER A 32 -10.83 -19.94 -1.78
C SER A 32 -11.38 -18.98 -2.84
N GLY A 33 -12.30 -19.44 -3.70
CA GLY A 33 -12.98 -18.55 -4.65
C GLY A 33 -12.05 -17.86 -5.66
N GLY A 34 -10.95 -18.51 -6.08
CA GLY A 34 -9.98 -17.94 -7.03
C GLY A 34 -9.07 -16.87 -6.44
N GLN A 35 -9.07 -16.69 -5.12
CA GLN A 35 -8.14 -15.83 -4.41
C GLN A 35 -6.70 -16.36 -4.49
N ARG A 36 -5.74 -15.46 -4.31
CA ARG A 36 -4.32 -15.78 -4.24
C ARG A 36 -3.74 -15.33 -2.91
N CYS A 37 -2.72 -16.05 -2.45
CA CYS A 37 -2.02 -15.70 -1.23
C CYS A 37 -0.96 -14.64 -1.53
N VAL A 38 -1.22 -13.41 -1.09
CA VAL A 38 -0.37 -12.26 -1.42
C VAL A 38 0.41 -11.81 -0.20
N VAL A 39 1.73 -11.71 -0.33
CA VAL A 39 2.61 -11.19 0.72
C VAL A 39 2.62 -9.67 0.68
N HIS A 40 2.34 -9.07 1.83
CA HIS A 40 2.20 -7.64 1.99
C HIS A 40 3.43 -7.02 2.65
N ALA A 41 4.61 -7.31 2.10
CA ALA A 41 5.92 -7.08 2.74
C ALA A 41 6.14 -5.68 3.36
N ASN A 42 5.45 -4.66 2.84
CA ASN A 42 5.58 -3.28 3.29
C ASN A 42 4.49 -2.84 4.28
N TYR A 43 3.45 -3.63 4.57
CA TYR A 43 2.35 -3.16 5.44
C TYR A 43 1.70 -4.23 6.30
N SER A 44 2.00 -5.50 6.08
CA SER A 44 1.60 -6.58 6.96
C SER A 44 2.70 -7.63 7.05
N SER A 45 2.90 -8.15 8.26
CA SER A 45 3.80 -9.29 8.52
C SER A 45 3.21 -10.63 8.07
N ARG A 46 1.96 -10.62 7.58
CA ARG A 46 1.19 -11.78 7.14
C ARG A 46 0.78 -11.62 5.69
N ALA A 47 0.82 -12.72 4.95
CA ALA A 47 0.17 -12.80 3.64
C ALA A 47 -1.33 -13.02 3.83
N ASN A 48 -2.15 -12.48 2.93
CA ASN A 48 -3.60 -12.68 2.97
C ASN A 48 -4.15 -13.20 1.64
N CYS A 49 -5.27 -13.92 1.72
CA CYS A 49 -6.07 -14.33 0.60
C CYS A 49 -6.85 -13.14 0.08
N GLU A 50 -6.48 -12.70 -1.11
CA GLU A 50 -7.06 -11.51 -1.73
C GLU A 50 -7.81 -11.91 -3.00
N THR A 51 -9.06 -11.47 -3.13
CA THR A 51 -9.78 -11.45 -4.42
C THR A 51 -9.20 -10.37 -5.31
N ASP A 52 -9.17 -10.59 -6.63
CA ASP A 52 -8.54 -9.67 -7.59
C ASP A 52 -8.93 -8.21 -7.33
N HIS A 53 -7.93 -7.35 -7.12
CA HIS A 53 -8.15 -5.93 -6.84
C HIS A 53 -7.76 -5.16 -8.09
N ARG A 54 -8.60 -4.20 -8.47
CA ARG A 54 -8.31 -3.35 -9.61
C ARG A 54 -7.24 -2.33 -9.22
N CYS A 55 -6.42 -1.95 -10.19
CA CYS A 55 -5.48 -0.87 -10.01
C CYS A 55 -6.25 0.44 -9.78
N ILE A 56 -5.69 1.34 -8.97
CA ILE A 56 -6.28 2.65 -8.72
C ILE A 56 -5.95 3.57 -9.87
N SER A 57 -6.95 4.33 -10.34
CA SER A 57 -6.79 5.35 -11.36
C SER A 57 -6.07 6.58 -10.82
N VAL A 58 -4.98 6.98 -11.48
CA VAL A 58 -4.25 8.23 -11.22
C VAL A 58 -4.19 9.06 -12.50
N SER A 59 -4.45 10.37 -12.41
CA SER A 59 -4.37 11.24 -13.59
C SER A 59 -2.97 11.83 -13.76
N ASP A 60 -2.72 12.41 -14.93
CA ASP A 60 -1.44 13.06 -15.26
C ASP A 60 -1.26 14.39 -14.49
N THR A 61 -2.30 14.95 -13.87
CA THR A 61 -2.29 16.28 -13.20
C THR A 61 -2.73 16.28 -11.74
N SER A 62 -3.31 15.18 -11.25
CA SER A 62 -3.69 14.95 -9.85
C SER A 62 -4.02 13.47 -9.60
N CYS A 63 -4.23 13.06 -8.35
CA CYS A 63 -4.85 11.77 -8.03
C CYS A 63 -6.18 11.94 -7.27
N SER A 64 -7.16 11.10 -7.64
CA SER A 64 -8.39 10.86 -6.88
C SER A 64 -8.39 9.40 -6.47
N CYS A 65 -7.90 9.11 -5.28
CA CYS A 65 -7.67 7.75 -4.82
C CYS A 65 -8.93 7.11 -4.22
N ASP A 66 -9.02 5.79 -4.30
CA ASP A 66 -10.05 5.03 -3.58
C ASP A 66 -9.94 5.27 -2.06
N PRO A 67 -11.04 5.11 -1.30
CA PRO A 67 -11.01 5.25 0.15
C PRO A 67 -9.91 4.40 0.81
N GLY A 68 -9.13 5.02 1.70
CA GLY A 68 -8.00 4.38 2.38
C GLY A 68 -6.65 4.55 1.67
N PHE A 69 -6.64 5.17 0.49
CA PHE A 69 -5.42 5.56 -0.22
C PHE A 69 -5.25 7.07 -0.21
N GLU A 70 -3.99 7.50 -0.23
CA GLU A 70 -3.65 8.91 -0.22
C GLU A 70 -2.81 9.28 -1.45
N CYS A 71 -3.12 10.45 -2.00
CA CYS A 71 -2.52 11.00 -3.20
C CYS A 71 -1.15 11.60 -2.90
N ARG A 72 -0.12 11.24 -3.68
CA ARG A 72 1.27 11.68 -3.46
C ARG A 72 1.96 12.04 -4.76
N LEU A 73 2.86 13.03 -4.69
CA LEU A 73 3.70 13.47 -5.80
C LEU A 73 4.97 12.60 -5.91
N LYS A 74 5.30 12.23 -7.14
CA LYS A 74 6.50 11.52 -7.58
C LYS A 74 7.40 12.44 -8.39
N ASP A 75 8.69 12.15 -8.37
CA ASP A 75 9.66 12.79 -9.26
C ASP A 75 9.65 12.11 -10.63
N CYS A 76 8.50 12.20 -11.30
CA CYS A 76 8.24 11.51 -12.56
C CYS A 76 7.37 12.35 -13.50
N PRO A 77 7.98 13.08 -14.46
CA PRO A 77 7.23 14.01 -15.30
C PRO A 77 6.08 13.38 -16.11
N SER A 78 6.21 12.12 -16.52
CA SER A 78 5.19 11.41 -17.30
C SER A 78 4.08 10.79 -16.45
N SER A 79 4.26 10.67 -15.14
CA SER A 79 3.29 10.10 -14.20
C SER A 79 3.59 10.69 -12.81
N PRO A 80 3.26 11.96 -12.58
CA PRO A 80 3.71 12.67 -11.39
C PRO A 80 2.95 12.27 -10.12
N TYR A 81 1.88 11.50 -10.23
CA TYR A 81 1.00 11.17 -9.11
C TYR A 81 0.94 9.67 -8.82
N GLU A 82 0.76 9.34 -7.54
CA GLU A 82 0.50 7.98 -7.06
C GLU A 82 -0.53 7.95 -5.92
N CYS A 83 -1.29 6.86 -5.83
CA CYS A 83 -2.15 6.55 -4.71
C CYS A 83 -1.49 5.49 -3.84
N LEU A 84 -1.24 5.81 -2.57
CA LEU A 84 -0.53 4.93 -1.64
C LEU A 84 -1.42 4.53 -0.47
N VAL A 85 -1.31 3.26 -0.06
CA VAL A 85 -1.81 2.77 1.22
C VAL A 85 -0.62 2.61 2.17
N LEU A 86 -0.09 3.73 2.65
CA LEU A 86 0.99 3.75 3.64
C LEU A 86 0.52 4.52 4.86
N GLU A 87 0.53 3.87 6.03
CA GLU A 87 0.16 4.55 7.28
C GLU A 87 1.19 5.63 7.68
N LYS A 88 2.44 5.55 7.16
CA LYS A 88 3.50 6.55 7.36
C LYS A 88 4.08 7.01 6.02
N GLN A 89 3.66 8.18 5.58
CA GLN A 89 4.10 8.77 4.32
C GLN A 89 5.55 9.27 4.34
N GLU A 90 6.01 9.75 5.49
CA GLU A 90 7.33 10.36 5.63
C GLU A 90 8.45 9.32 5.51
N SER A 91 8.33 8.21 6.24
CA SER A 91 9.33 7.14 6.18
C SER A 91 9.17 6.28 4.93
N ARG A 92 7.95 6.20 4.37
CA ARG A 92 7.51 5.29 3.30
C ARG A 92 7.75 3.80 3.58
N CYS A 93 8.38 3.46 4.71
CA CYS A 93 8.81 2.12 5.11
C CYS A 93 7.69 1.19 5.50
N GLY A 94 6.46 1.53 5.12
CA GLY A 94 5.28 0.86 5.59
C GLY A 94 4.63 1.53 6.78
N GLY A 95 3.46 0.99 7.12
CA GLY A 95 2.80 1.30 8.38
C GLY A 95 3.47 0.64 9.57
N ARG A 96 2.71 0.43 10.64
CA ARG A 96 3.16 -0.15 11.91
C ARG A 96 3.82 -1.53 11.76
N ASN A 97 3.47 -2.27 10.70
CA ASN A 97 4.01 -3.60 10.42
C ASN A 97 5.25 -3.58 9.49
N GLY A 98 5.62 -2.42 8.96
CA GLY A 98 6.84 -2.24 8.18
C GLY A 98 8.09 -2.07 9.07
N PRO A 99 9.30 -2.16 8.51
CA PRO A 99 10.52 -1.89 9.26
C PRO A 99 10.53 -0.48 9.86
N GLN A 100 10.97 -0.39 11.12
CA GLN A 100 11.14 0.89 11.81
C GLN A 100 12.62 1.26 11.79
N CYS A 101 12.99 2.22 10.94
CA CYS A 101 14.38 2.62 10.78
C CYS A 101 14.86 3.50 11.93
N GLY A 102 16.10 3.29 12.36
CA GLY A 102 16.74 4.12 13.38
C GLY A 102 16.97 5.55 12.92
N SER A 103 17.37 6.42 13.86
CA SER A 103 17.61 7.85 13.59
C SER A 103 18.68 8.11 12.51
N ASN A 104 19.66 7.21 12.38
CA ASN A 104 20.71 7.27 11.35
C ASN A 104 20.44 6.39 10.12
N GLN A 105 19.20 5.92 9.96
CA GLN A 105 18.81 5.07 8.84
C GLN A 105 17.71 5.75 8.02
N VAL A 106 17.59 5.32 6.78
CA VAL A 106 16.54 5.72 5.85
C VAL A 106 15.90 4.47 5.27
N CYS A 107 14.66 4.61 4.83
CA CYS A 107 13.97 3.54 4.15
C CYS A 107 14.47 3.34 2.73
N ALA A 108 14.74 2.09 2.37
CA ALA A 108 15.00 1.66 1.01
C ALA A 108 14.10 0.48 0.62
N TYR A 109 14.04 0.19 -0.68
CA TYR A 109 13.21 -0.87 -1.25
C TYR A 109 14.07 -1.88 -1.98
N GLN A 110 14.05 -3.11 -1.49
CA GLN A 110 14.70 -4.24 -2.12
C GLN A 110 13.70 -4.98 -3.00
N LYS A 111 14.04 -5.20 -4.27
CA LYS A 111 13.22 -6.02 -5.16
C LYS A 111 13.17 -7.46 -4.66
N THR A 112 11.97 -8.04 -4.64
CA THR A 112 11.78 -9.44 -4.24
C THR A 112 11.93 -10.42 -5.40
N GLY A 113 12.00 -9.92 -6.63
CA GLY A 113 11.96 -10.73 -7.85
C GLY A 113 10.56 -11.13 -8.30
N LEU A 114 9.52 -10.78 -7.51
CA LEU A 114 8.14 -10.97 -7.92
C LEU A 114 7.79 -10.00 -9.05
N VAL A 115 7.18 -10.54 -10.10
CA VAL A 115 6.58 -9.73 -11.17
C VAL A 115 5.19 -9.30 -10.71
N CYS A 116 4.81 -8.07 -11.04
CA CYS A 116 3.43 -7.64 -10.81
C CYS A 116 2.48 -8.49 -11.65
N ILE A 117 1.75 -9.38 -10.99
CA ILE A 117 0.74 -10.25 -11.62
C ILE A 117 -0.68 -9.86 -11.24
N LYS A 118 -0.84 -8.99 -10.23
CA LYS A 118 -2.12 -8.53 -9.71
C LYS A 118 -1.92 -7.16 -9.11
N CYS A 119 -2.89 -6.29 -9.36
CA CYS A 119 -2.94 -4.98 -8.75
C CYS A 119 -3.64 -5.01 -7.40
N PRO A 120 -3.40 -3.98 -6.59
CA PRO A 120 -2.08 -3.41 -6.34
C PRO A 120 -0.90 -4.37 -6.46
N CYS A 121 0.21 -3.96 -7.10
CA CYS A 121 1.41 -4.80 -7.21
C CYS A 121 2.11 -4.89 -5.84
N TYR A 122 1.57 -5.74 -4.97
CA TYR A 122 2.09 -5.96 -3.62
C TYR A 122 3.23 -6.97 -3.63
N GLY A 123 4.19 -6.74 -2.73
CA GLY A 123 5.30 -7.66 -2.51
C GLY A 123 6.37 -7.64 -3.59
N THR A 124 6.27 -6.83 -4.65
CA THR A 124 7.36 -6.66 -5.65
C THR A 124 8.62 -6.06 -5.05
N ASP A 125 8.43 -5.26 -4.00
CA ASP A 125 9.47 -4.56 -3.27
C ASP A 125 9.22 -4.77 -1.77
N ARG A 126 10.31 -4.99 -1.04
CA ARG A 126 10.34 -5.11 0.41
C ARG A 126 11.09 -3.91 0.98
N ALA A 127 10.45 -3.20 1.89
CA ALA A 127 11.07 -2.14 2.66
C ALA A 127 12.18 -2.71 3.55
N ILE A 128 13.31 -2.01 3.58
CA ILE A 128 14.49 -2.30 4.40
C ILE A 128 15.02 -0.99 4.98
N CYS A 129 15.72 -1.08 6.12
CA CYS A 129 16.43 0.06 6.68
C CYS A 129 17.89 0.01 6.25
N VAL A 130 18.39 1.14 5.79
CA VAL A 130 19.78 1.30 5.34
C VAL A 130 20.39 2.52 5.99
N ASP A 131 21.67 2.47 6.30
CA ASP A 131 22.35 3.60 6.94
C ASP A 131 22.40 4.80 5.99
N LYS A 132 22.19 5.99 6.54
CA LYS A 132 22.39 7.24 5.81
C LYS A 132 23.85 7.34 5.39
N ARG A 133 24.09 7.66 4.12
CA ARG A 133 25.43 7.83 3.54
C ARG A 133 25.44 9.05 2.62
N PRO A 134 26.56 9.79 2.53
CA PRO A 134 26.69 10.86 1.55
C PRO A 134 26.40 10.34 0.13
N GLY A 135 25.52 11.03 -0.60
CA GLY A 135 25.08 10.62 -1.94
C GLY A 135 23.91 9.64 -1.98
N LEU A 136 23.44 9.12 -0.83
CA LEU A 136 22.20 8.36 -0.69
C LEU A 136 21.04 9.28 -0.22
N GLU A 137 20.97 10.47 -0.79
CA GLU A 137 19.96 11.48 -0.44
C GLU A 137 19.03 11.66 -1.65
N CYS A 138 17.96 10.87 -1.68
CA CYS A 138 16.93 11.05 -2.68
C CYS A 138 16.02 12.21 -2.30
N GLY A 139 15.56 12.97 -3.30
CA GLY A 139 14.55 13.99 -3.08
C GLY A 139 13.26 13.39 -2.48
N PRO A 140 12.43 14.21 -1.82
CA PRO A 140 11.24 13.75 -1.09
C PRO A 140 10.22 13.01 -1.97
N ASN A 141 10.27 13.18 -3.28
CA ASN A 141 9.37 12.54 -4.24
C ASN A 141 9.98 11.29 -4.93
N SER A 142 11.18 10.87 -4.52
CA SER A 142 11.87 9.68 -5.01
C SER A 142 11.95 8.60 -3.93
N ILE A 143 12.06 7.32 -4.31
CA ILE A 143 12.44 6.24 -3.38
C ILE A 143 13.90 5.86 -3.57
N ILE A 144 14.50 5.30 -2.50
CA ILE A 144 15.77 4.58 -2.59
C ILE A 144 15.44 3.14 -2.96
N GLN A 145 15.92 2.66 -4.11
CA GLN A 145 15.80 1.24 -4.49
C GLN A 145 17.17 0.57 -4.46
N GLU A 146 17.23 -0.60 -3.84
CA GLU A 146 18.38 -1.49 -3.93
C GLU A 146 18.32 -2.28 -5.24
N THR A 147 19.32 -2.07 -6.11
CA THR A 147 19.40 -2.73 -7.42
C THR A 147 20.24 -4.01 -7.38
N ARG A 148 21.22 -4.04 -6.47
CA ARG A 148 22.07 -5.18 -6.09
C ARG A 148 22.43 -5.02 -4.61
N PRO A 149 22.88 -6.08 -3.92
CA PRO A 149 23.25 -5.97 -2.51
C PRO A 149 24.16 -4.78 -2.24
N ASN A 150 23.73 -3.86 -1.38
CA ASN A 150 24.40 -2.61 -1.03
C ASN A 150 24.61 -1.58 -2.16
N ILE A 151 23.92 -1.73 -3.30
CA ILE A 151 23.94 -0.77 -4.42
C ILE A 151 22.56 -0.13 -4.58
N PHE A 152 22.50 1.14 -4.24
CA PHE A 152 21.26 1.91 -4.17
C PHE A 152 21.19 3.00 -5.23
N VAL A 153 19.99 3.26 -5.72
CA VAL A 153 19.72 4.35 -6.66
C VAL A 153 18.43 5.07 -6.29
N CYS A 154 18.36 6.36 -6.60
CA CYS A 154 17.11 7.11 -6.51
C CYS A 154 16.20 6.78 -7.69
N LYS A 155 14.95 6.42 -7.40
CA LYS A 155 13.90 6.17 -8.39
C LYS A 155 12.77 7.16 -8.19
N GLY A 156 12.69 8.17 -9.07
CA GLY A 156 11.62 9.15 -9.06
C GLY A 156 10.28 8.63 -9.59
N CYS A 157 10.32 7.73 -10.57
CA CYS A 157 9.11 7.13 -11.15
C CYS A 157 8.61 5.85 -10.46
N ALA A 158 9.35 5.31 -9.51
CA ALA A 158 8.94 4.09 -8.82
C ALA A 158 8.02 4.41 -7.65
N SER A 159 7.00 3.59 -7.46
CA SER A 159 6.14 3.66 -6.29
C SER A 159 6.70 2.81 -5.14
N ALA A 160 6.50 3.29 -3.92
CA ALA A 160 6.75 2.55 -2.68
C ALA A 160 5.82 1.33 -2.52
N VAL A 161 4.61 1.43 -3.07
CA VAL A 161 3.63 0.35 -3.19
C VAL A 161 3.10 0.42 -4.61
N SER A 162 3.42 -0.55 -5.47
CA SER A 162 3.21 -0.48 -6.92
C SER A 162 1.71 -0.59 -7.34
N VAL A 163 0.82 0.04 -6.57
CA VAL A 163 -0.63 0.12 -6.69
C VAL A 163 -1.04 1.18 -7.71
N LEU A 164 -0.66 1.06 -8.99
CA LEU A 164 -0.96 2.15 -9.92
C LEU A 164 -1.46 1.67 -11.28
N THR A 165 -2.50 2.34 -11.79
CA THR A 165 -2.65 2.57 -13.23
C THR A 165 -3.15 3.98 -13.55
N ARG A 166 -2.78 4.42 -14.76
CA ARG A 166 -3.24 5.63 -15.43
C ARG A 166 -4.76 5.68 -15.61
#